data_AF-A0A6G9FED9-F1
#
_entry.id   AF-A0A6G9FED9-F1
#
_cell.length_a   1.000
_cell.length_b   1.000
_cell.length_c   1.000
_cell.angle_alpha   90.00
_cell.angle_beta   90.00
_cell.angle_gamma   90.00
#
_symmetry.space_group_name_H-M   'P 1'
#
loop_
_entity.id
_entity.type
_entity.pdbx_description
1 polymer ?
#
loop_
_entity_poly.entity_id
_entity_poly.type
_entity_poly.pdbx_seq_one_letter_code
_entity_poly.pdbx_strand_id
1 'polypeptide(L)'
;MTESGSAPGTLRPGGRTARTRAAVRDAVLTGLGEHGYPGLTVEYVAEHSGVHKTTLYRRWGGIEGLLADTLDLAGEDDWSPPDTGSLEGDLRALAHEAAESFTDPGQAAAPTAIIAAAFQSPRAAEALHSFYAERFSRCERVVQRAVQRGEAPAGTDAGAVVRAVSAPLYFRLFITREPMNPAQADQSAAAVLAAVRAGAFATARTAGTLLTS
;
A
#
# COMPACT_ATOMS: atom_id res chain seq x y z
N MET A 1 44.59 2.15 33.92
CA MET A 1 43.19 2.24 34.35
C MET A 1 42.55 3.32 33.49
N THR A 2 42.02 2.94 32.34
CA THR A 2 41.45 3.85 31.33
C THR A 2 39.96 3.61 31.25
N GLU A 3 39.20 4.63 31.63
CA GLU A 3 37.74 4.70 31.48
C GLU A 3 37.37 4.80 30.01
N SER A 4 36.54 3.86 29.54
CA SER A 4 35.83 3.99 28.26
C SER A 4 34.39 4.39 28.54
N GLY A 5 34.09 5.67 28.36
CA GLY A 5 32.74 6.20 28.36
C GLY A 5 31.96 5.67 27.16
N SER A 6 30.87 4.95 27.42
CA SER A 6 29.91 4.53 26.41
C SER A 6 29.02 5.71 26.00
N ALA A 7 29.02 6.05 24.71
CA ALA A 7 28.17 7.10 24.15
C ALA A 7 26.69 6.65 24.10
N PRO A 8 25.72 7.46 24.58
CA PRO A 8 24.31 7.10 24.51
C PRO A 8 23.70 7.56 23.18
N GLY A 9 22.87 6.71 22.57
CA GLY A 9 21.86 7.15 21.60
C GLY A 9 21.90 6.54 20.20
N THR A 10 22.37 5.30 20.03
CA THR A 10 22.03 4.56 18.80
C THR A 10 20.56 4.10 18.87
N LEU A 11 19.74 4.60 17.94
CA LEU A 11 18.37 4.15 17.70
C LEU A 11 18.39 2.63 17.46
N ARG A 12 18.01 1.85 18.47
CA ARG A 12 17.80 0.42 18.32
C ARG A 12 16.46 0.18 17.62
N PRO A 13 16.41 -0.55 16.50
CA PRO A 13 15.16 -1.08 15.96
C PRO A 13 14.42 -1.84 17.07
N GLY A 14 13.13 -1.53 17.28
CA GLY A 14 12.34 -2.10 18.39
C GLY A 14 12.41 -1.35 19.74
N GLY A 15 12.95 -0.12 19.77
CA GLY A 15 12.95 0.75 20.95
C GLY A 15 11.56 1.16 21.43
N ARG A 16 11.50 1.83 22.60
CA ARG A 16 10.25 2.32 23.22
C ARG A 16 9.39 3.13 22.25
N THR A 17 10.02 3.96 21.41
CA THR A 17 9.34 4.77 20.39
C THR A 17 8.60 3.95 19.34
N ALA A 18 9.17 2.83 18.89
CA ALA A 18 8.54 1.94 17.91
C ALA A 18 7.33 1.23 18.52
N ARG A 19 7.44 0.74 19.76
CA ARG A 19 6.30 0.14 20.48
C ARG A 19 5.16 1.13 20.70
N THR A 20 5.49 2.37 21.07
CA THR A 20 4.49 3.44 21.20
C THR A 20 3.81 3.72 19.86
N ARG A 21 4.56 3.79 18.76
CA ARG A 21 4.01 4.03 17.41
C ARG A 21 3.06 2.89 17.00
N ALA A 22 3.45 1.64 17.25
CA ALA A 22 2.62 0.46 16.98
C ALA A 22 1.33 0.44 17.81
N ALA A 23 1.40 0.70 19.11
CA ALA A 23 0.21 0.76 19.97
C ALA A 23 -0.78 1.86 19.52
N VAL A 24 -0.26 3.01 19.09
CA VAL A 24 -1.08 4.09 18.53
C VAL A 24 -1.73 3.67 17.21
N ARG A 25 -0.97 3.07 16.29
CA ARG A 25 -1.48 2.52 15.03
C ARG A 25 -2.62 1.53 15.28
N ASP A 26 -2.42 0.58 16.18
CA ASP A 26 -3.41 -0.45 16.48
C ASP A 26 -4.70 0.18 17.03
N ALA A 27 -4.60 1.16 17.94
CA ALA A 27 -5.75 1.91 18.43
C ALA A 27 -6.45 2.71 17.31
N VAL A 28 -5.70 3.33 16.40
CA VAL A 28 -6.29 4.05 15.25
C VAL A 28 -7.05 3.10 14.34
N LEU A 29 -6.47 1.96 13.97
CA LEU A 29 -7.10 0.99 13.08
C LEU A 29 -8.36 0.37 13.69
N THR A 30 -8.33 0.02 14.98
CA THR A 30 -9.51 -0.46 15.70
C THR A 30 -10.60 0.60 15.74
N GLY A 31 -10.27 1.84 16.14
CA GLY A 31 -11.25 2.92 16.21
C GLY A 31 -11.85 3.29 14.84
N LEU A 32 -11.05 3.24 13.78
CA LEU A 32 -11.52 3.40 12.41
C LEU A 32 -12.50 2.29 11.99
N GLY A 33 -12.23 1.05 12.37
CA GLY A 33 -13.13 -0.09 12.11
C GLY A 33 -14.45 0.00 12.88
N GLU A 34 -14.40 0.41 14.15
CA GLU A 34 -15.56 0.45 15.04
C GLU A 34 -16.44 1.70 14.87
N HIS A 35 -15.83 2.86 14.57
CA HIS A 35 -16.50 4.16 14.63
C HIS A 35 -16.40 4.95 13.31
N GLY A 36 -15.62 4.48 12.35
CA GLY A 36 -15.31 5.22 11.14
C GLY A 36 -14.48 6.48 11.42
N TYR A 37 -14.08 7.18 10.35
CA TYR A 37 -13.29 8.41 10.47
C TYR A 37 -13.99 9.52 11.29
N PRO A 38 -15.29 9.84 11.10
CA PRO A 38 -15.96 10.89 11.88
C PRO A 38 -16.04 10.61 13.39
N GLY A 39 -16.03 9.34 13.79
CA GLY A 39 -16.12 8.91 15.18
C GLY A 39 -14.78 8.70 15.87
N LEU A 40 -13.67 8.73 15.13
CA LEU A 40 -12.33 8.54 15.70
C LEU A 40 -11.89 9.79 16.47
N THR A 41 -11.55 9.63 17.76
CA THR A 41 -11.13 10.72 18.64
C THR A 41 -9.75 10.49 19.23
N VAL A 42 -9.04 11.58 19.58
CA VAL A 42 -7.71 11.47 20.22
C VAL A 42 -7.85 10.84 21.61
N GLU A 43 -8.99 11.04 22.26
CA GLU A 43 -9.39 10.42 23.53
C GLU A 43 -9.46 8.90 23.40
N TYR A 44 -10.20 8.40 22.39
CA TYR A 44 -10.26 6.97 22.09
C TYR A 44 -8.87 6.40 21.87
N VAL A 45 -8.05 7.06 21.04
CA VAL A 45 -6.69 6.60 20.74
C VAL A 45 -5.82 6.60 22.01
N ALA A 46 -5.92 7.63 22.86
CA ALA A 46 -5.16 7.69 24.10
C ALA A 46 -5.51 6.55 25.06
N GLU A 47 -6.79 6.26 25.22
CA GLU A 47 -7.29 5.18 26.07
C GLU A 47 -6.83 3.81 25.57
N HIS A 48 -6.96 3.54 24.27
CA HIS A 48 -6.70 2.22 23.69
C HIS A 48 -5.22 1.97 23.38
N SER A 49 -4.41 3.03 23.18
CA SER A 49 -2.95 2.89 22.99
C SER A 49 -2.15 2.96 24.30
N GLY A 50 -2.77 3.41 25.40
CA GLY A 50 -2.10 3.71 26.66
C GLY A 50 -1.16 4.93 26.59
N VAL A 51 -1.20 5.71 25.49
CA VAL A 51 -0.37 6.89 25.31
C VAL A 51 -1.11 8.13 25.78
N HIS A 52 -0.47 8.89 26.68
CA HIS A 52 -1.08 10.09 27.23
C HIS A 52 -1.45 11.11 26.14
N LYS A 53 -2.64 11.71 26.24
CA LYS A 53 -3.21 12.66 25.26
C LYS A 53 -2.25 13.79 24.88
N THR A 54 -1.55 14.37 25.86
CA THR A 54 -0.55 15.44 25.61
C THR A 54 0.61 14.98 24.73
N THR A 55 1.00 13.71 24.81
CA THR A 55 2.02 13.12 23.93
C THR A 55 1.48 12.91 22.52
N LEU A 56 0.21 12.51 22.38
CA LEU A 56 -0.44 12.37 21.07
C LEU A 56 -0.50 13.71 20.32
N TYR A 57 -0.99 14.77 20.98
CA TYR A 57 -1.01 16.11 20.38
C TYR A 57 0.38 16.64 20.05
N ARG A 58 1.34 16.49 20.97
CA ARG A 58 2.71 17.00 20.74
C ARG A 58 3.40 16.33 19.54
N ARG A 59 3.20 15.03 19.34
CA ARG A 59 3.92 14.26 18.32
C ARG A 59 3.18 14.14 17.00
N TRP A 60 1.85 14.05 17.02
CA TRP A 60 1.04 13.83 15.81
C TRP A 60 0.10 15.00 15.49
N GLY A 61 -0.11 15.96 16.38
CA GLY A 61 -0.93 17.14 16.10
C GLY A 61 -2.45 16.89 16.02
N GLY A 62 -2.92 15.65 16.14
CA GLY A 62 -4.34 15.29 16.12
C GLY A 62 -4.60 14.02 15.30
N ILE A 63 -5.88 13.75 14.99
CA ILE A 63 -6.31 12.55 14.26
C ILE A 63 -5.65 12.44 12.88
N GLU A 64 -5.57 13.54 12.13
CA GLU A 64 -4.98 13.50 10.78
C GLU A 64 -3.51 13.05 10.79
N GLY A 65 -2.73 13.50 11.77
CA GLY A 65 -1.35 13.07 11.89
C GLY A 65 -1.21 11.65 12.41
N LEU A 66 -2.11 11.20 13.29
CA LEU A 66 -2.16 9.80 13.75
C LEU A 66 -2.47 8.84 12.58
N LEU A 67 -3.39 9.24 11.71
CA LEU A 67 -3.74 8.47 10.51
C LEU A 67 -2.62 8.46 9.47
N ALA A 68 -2.01 9.62 9.20
CA ALA A 68 -0.86 9.70 8.30
C ALA A 68 0.29 8.80 8.79
N ASP A 69 0.61 8.86 10.09
CA ASP A 69 1.67 8.03 10.66
C ASP A 69 1.33 6.52 10.63
N THR A 70 0.04 6.17 10.77
CA THR A 70 -0.46 4.79 10.62
C THR A 70 -0.21 4.25 9.21
N LEU A 71 -0.43 5.09 8.20
CA LEU A 71 -0.16 4.77 6.80
C LEU A 71 1.34 4.71 6.49
N ASP A 72 2.14 5.63 7.04
CA ASP A 72 3.60 5.62 6.92
C ASP A 72 4.19 4.33 7.50
N LEU A 73 3.73 3.92 8.70
CA LEU A 73 4.07 2.63 9.31
C LEU A 73 3.72 1.43 8.42
N ALA A 74 2.59 1.47 7.72
CA ALA A 74 2.18 0.40 6.83
C ALA A 74 3.10 0.30 5.60
N GLY A 75 3.63 1.42 5.11
CA GLY A 75 4.60 1.44 4.01
C GLY A 75 6.01 0.95 4.40
N GLU A 76 6.33 0.95 5.70
CA GLU A 76 7.59 0.41 6.25
C GLU A 76 7.60 -1.14 6.36
N ASP A 77 6.60 -1.82 5.81
CA ASP A 77 6.54 -3.29 5.80
C ASP A 77 7.67 -3.93 4.97
N ASP A 78 7.92 -5.22 5.24
CA ASP A 78 8.87 -6.05 4.47
C ASP A 78 8.23 -6.66 3.22
N TRP A 79 7.08 -6.13 2.80
CA TRP A 79 6.34 -6.66 1.66
C TRP A 79 7.18 -6.56 0.39
N SER A 80 7.20 -7.66 -0.35
CA SER A 80 7.87 -7.79 -1.63
C SER A 80 6.89 -8.34 -2.66
N PRO A 81 6.99 -7.90 -3.93
CA PRO A 81 6.11 -8.39 -4.97
C PRO A 81 6.32 -9.90 -5.19
N PRO A 82 5.29 -10.61 -5.67
CA PRO A 82 5.40 -12.02 -5.99
C PRO A 82 6.50 -12.26 -7.02
N ASP A 83 7.10 -13.45 -6.97
CA ASP A 83 8.05 -13.96 -7.96
C ASP A 83 7.77 -15.44 -8.21
N THR A 84 6.66 -15.71 -8.93
CA THR A 84 6.20 -17.06 -9.25
C THR A 84 6.92 -17.67 -10.44
N GLY A 85 7.86 -16.93 -11.04
CA GLY A 85 8.60 -17.33 -12.24
C GLY A 85 7.91 -17.03 -13.58
N SER A 86 6.71 -16.44 -13.58
CA SER A 86 6.01 -16.00 -14.80
C SER A 86 5.18 -14.75 -14.55
N LEU A 87 5.02 -13.90 -15.57
CA LEU A 87 4.20 -12.69 -15.48
C LEU A 87 2.74 -13.03 -15.16
N GLU A 88 2.22 -14.11 -15.74
CA GLU A 88 0.88 -14.58 -15.48
C GLU A 88 0.66 -14.93 -14.01
N GLY A 89 1.58 -15.69 -13.42
CA GLY A 89 1.50 -16.04 -12.01
C GLY A 89 1.70 -14.85 -11.08
N ASP A 90 2.62 -13.94 -11.42
CA ASP A 90 2.85 -12.71 -10.65
C ASP A 90 1.60 -11.79 -10.68
N LEU A 91 0.99 -11.57 -11.84
CA LEU A 91 -0.23 -10.75 -11.97
C LEU A 91 -1.43 -11.40 -11.27
N ARG A 92 -1.55 -12.73 -11.35
CA ARG A 92 -2.58 -13.48 -10.61
C ARG A 92 -2.39 -13.30 -9.10
N ALA A 93 -1.17 -13.51 -8.59
CA ALA A 93 -0.87 -13.35 -7.18
C ALA A 93 -1.17 -11.93 -6.68
N LEU A 94 -0.78 -10.89 -7.43
CA LEU A 94 -1.12 -9.50 -7.12
C LEU A 94 -2.64 -9.25 -7.10
N ALA A 95 -3.39 -9.84 -8.03
CA ALA A 95 -4.84 -9.68 -8.09
C ALA A 95 -5.54 -10.32 -6.88
N HIS A 96 -5.12 -11.54 -6.50
CA HIS A 96 -5.68 -12.22 -5.31
C HIS A 96 -5.31 -11.49 -4.04
N GLU A 97 -4.05 -11.07 -3.88
CA GLU A 97 -3.63 -10.30 -2.69
C GLU A 97 -4.46 -9.02 -2.55
N ALA A 98 -4.65 -8.29 -3.67
CA ALA A 98 -5.49 -7.09 -3.69
C ALA A 98 -6.96 -7.41 -3.37
N ALA A 99 -7.48 -8.57 -3.78
CA ALA A 99 -8.85 -8.98 -3.48
C ALA A 99 -9.03 -9.38 -2.01
N GLU A 100 -8.18 -10.27 -1.52
CA GLU A 100 -8.20 -10.84 -0.17
C GLU A 100 -8.04 -9.76 0.90
N SER A 101 -7.21 -8.74 0.63
CA SER A 101 -7.03 -7.57 1.51
C SER A 101 -8.33 -6.87 1.89
N PHE A 102 -9.40 -7.00 1.10
CA PHE A 102 -10.69 -6.36 1.33
C PHE A 102 -11.87 -7.32 1.49
N THR A 103 -11.67 -8.63 1.34
CA THR A 103 -12.73 -9.63 1.50
C THR A 103 -12.54 -10.54 2.70
N ASP A 104 -11.32 -10.69 3.21
CA ASP A 104 -11.09 -11.43 4.46
C ASP A 104 -11.68 -10.64 5.65
N PRO A 105 -12.68 -11.16 6.37
CA PRO A 105 -13.28 -10.46 7.51
C PRO A 105 -12.26 -10.07 8.60
N GLY A 106 -11.16 -10.81 8.75
CA GLY A 106 -10.11 -10.50 9.71
C GLY A 106 -9.19 -9.35 9.29
N GLN A 107 -9.09 -9.09 7.99
CA GLN A 107 -8.10 -8.15 7.43
C GLN A 107 -8.75 -6.92 6.79
N ALA A 108 -9.98 -7.02 6.30
CA ALA A 108 -10.62 -6.02 5.44
C ALA A 108 -10.95 -4.70 6.14
N ALA A 109 -11.18 -4.73 7.47
CA ALA A 109 -11.63 -3.56 8.20
C ALA A 109 -10.64 -2.39 8.13
N ALA A 110 -9.37 -2.65 8.42
CA ALA A 110 -8.30 -1.65 8.44
C ALA A 110 -8.09 -0.95 7.08
N PRO A 111 -7.79 -1.66 5.97
CA PRO A 111 -7.55 -1.02 4.69
C PRO A 111 -8.82 -0.37 4.12
N THR A 112 -10.02 -0.92 4.38
CA THR A 112 -11.29 -0.27 3.99
C THR A 112 -11.47 1.08 4.70
N ALA A 113 -11.20 1.12 6.01
CA ALA A 113 -11.39 2.34 6.78
C ALA A 113 -10.34 3.41 6.45
N ILE A 114 -9.11 3.01 6.11
CA ILE A 114 -8.08 3.89 5.57
C ILE A 114 -8.53 4.55 4.26
N ILE A 115 -9.07 3.76 3.31
CA ILE A 115 -9.60 4.29 2.05
C ILE A 115 -10.74 5.27 2.32
N ALA A 116 -11.66 4.92 3.23
CA ALA A 116 -12.77 5.79 3.61
C ALA A 116 -12.30 7.12 4.23
N ALA A 117 -11.21 7.10 5.01
CA ALA A 117 -10.63 8.28 5.61
C ALA A 117 -9.94 9.20 4.59
N ALA A 118 -9.35 8.64 3.52
CA ALA A 118 -8.76 9.42 2.43
C ALA A 118 -9.77 10.32 1.70
N PHE A 119 -11.06 9.97 1.69
CA PHE A 119 -12.11 10.84 1.14
C PHE A 119 -12.45 12.05 2.03
N GLN A 120 -11.96 12.07 3.28
CA GLN A 120 -12.34 13.05 4.30
C GLN A 120 -11.17 13.91 4.79
N SER A 121 -9.93 13.52 4.49
CA SER A 121 -8.74 14.27 4.86
C SER A 121 -7.71 14.29 3.73
N PRO A 122 -7.28 15.49 3.26
CA PRO A 122 -6.20 15.61 2.27
C PRO A 122 -4.90 14.94 2.72
N ARG A 123 -4.57 15.03 4.01
CA ARG A 123 -3.37 14.42 4.57
C ARG A 123 -3.44 12.89 4.54
N ALA A 124 -4.62 12.33 4.82
CA ALA A 124 -4.85 10.88 4.69
C ALA A 124 -4.75 10.43 3.22
N ALA A 125 -5.28 11.23 2.29
CA ALA A 125 -5.17 10.97 0.87
C ALA A 125 -3.72 10.97 0.38
N GLU A 126 -2.90 11.92 0.85
CA GLU A 126 -1.47 12.00 0.53
C GLU A 126 -0.68 10.80 1.08
N ALA A 127 -0.96 10.40 2.31
CA ALA A 127 -0.33 9.23 2.93
C ALA A 127 -0.74 7.93 2.21
N LEU A 128 -2.02 7.79 1.83
CA LEU A 128 -2.51 6.65 1.05
C LEU A 128 -1.88 6.60 -0.35
N HIS A 129 -1.76 7.77 -0.99
CA HIS A 129 -1.06 7.90 -2.27
C HIS A 129 0.40 7.43 -2.16
N SER A 130 1.11 7.87 -1.13
CA SER A 130 2.51 7.53 -0.89
C SER A 130 2.68 6.02 -0.63
N PHE A 131 1.79 5.44 0.18
CA PHE A 131 1.76 3.99 0.44
C PHE A 131 1.63 3.18 -0.86
N TYR A 132 0.66 3.51 -1.72
CA TYR A 132 0.49 2.80 -2.99
C TYR A 132 1.59 3.10 -4.01
N ALA A 133 2.11 4.32 -4.04
CA ALA A 133 3.23 4.68 -4.91
C ALA A 133 4.47 3.82 -4.61
N GLU A 134 4.78 3.60 -3.33
CA GLU A 134 5.87 2.73 -2.91
C GLU A 134 5.59 1.26 -3.24
N ARG A 135 4.39 0.74 -3.00
CA ARG A 135 4.05 -0.64 -3.41
C ARG A 135 4.16 -0.83 -4.93
N PHE A 136 3.71 0.15 -5.71
CA PHE A 136 3.80 0.09 -7.17
C PHE A 136 5.25 0.19 -7.67
N SER A 137 6.10 1.01 -7.05
CA SER A 137 7.54 1.07 -7.38
C SER A 137 8.23 -0.27 -7.12
N ARG A 138 7.91 -0.94 -5.99
CA ARG A 138 8.44 -2.28 -5.68
C ARG A 138 8.07 -3.31 -6.74
N CYS A 139 6.87 -3.22 -7.31
CA CYS A 139 6.39 -4.08 -8.39
C CYS A 139 7.08 -3.86 -9.75
N GLU A 140 7.91 -2.81 -9.92
CA GLU A 140 8.70 -2.65 -11.15
C GLU A 140 9.51 -3.89 -11.50
N ARG A 141 9.99 -4.60 -10.46
CA ARG A 141 10.72 -5.86 -10.60
C ARG A 141 9.91 -6.96 -11.30
N VAL A 142 8.59 -7.01 -11.12
CA VAL A 142 7.72 -8.00 -11.78
C VAL A 142 7.81 -7.85 -13.30
N VAL A 143 7.64 -6.63 -13.79
CA VAL A 143 7.70 -6.35 -15.24
C VAL A 143 9.13 -6.47 -15.76
N GLN A 144 10.14 -6.02 -15.01
CA GLN A 144 11.54 -6.19 -15.41
C GLN A 144 11.90 -7.66 -15.63
N ARG A 145 11.52 -8.56 -14.70
CA ARG A 145 11.73 -10.01 -14.86
C ARG A 145 10.95 -10.57 -16.05
N ALA A 146 9.71 -10.13 -16.24
CA ALA A 146 8.89 -10.56 -17.38
C ALA A 146 9.51 -10.15 -18.73
N VAL A 147 10.05 -8.93 -18.84
CA VAL A 147 10.77 -8.46 -20.05
C VAL A 147 12.01 -9.30 -20.29
N GLN A 148 12.80 -9.60 -19.25
CA GLN A 148 13.99 -10.47 -19.36
C GLN A 148 13.65 -11.88 -19.85
N ARG A 149 12.48 -12.40 -19.48
CA ARG A 149 11.95 -13.69 -19.96
C ARG A 149 11.28 -13.62 -21.34
N GLY A 150 11.10 -12.43 -21.91
CA GLY A 150 10.39 -12.23 -23.18
C GLY A 150 8.86 -12.33 -23.07
N GLU A 151 8.30 -12.23 -21.86
CA GLU A 151 6.86 -12.32 -21.60
C GLU A 151 6.13 -10.98 -21.74
N ALA A 152 6.87 -9.87 -21.71
CA ALA A 152 6.36 -8.51 -21.88
C ALA A 152 7.24 -7.71 -22.85
N PRO A 153 6.67 -6.79 -23.66
CA PRO A 153 7.45 -5.88 -24.48
C PRO A 153 8.37 -4.97 -23.66
N ALA A 154 9.54 -4.64 -24.22
CA ALA A 154 10.41 -3.61 -23.63
C ALA A 154 9.69 -2.25 -23.55
N GLY A 155 9.90 -1.52 -22.44
CA GLY A 155 9.23 -0.24 -22.19
C GLY A 155 7.82 -0.35 -21.60
N THR A 156 7.38 -1.55 -21.20
CA THR A 156 6.14 -1.74 -20.43
C THR A 156 6.19 -0.95 -19.12
N ASP A 157 5.21 -0.07 -18.89
CA ASP A 157 5.05 0.70 -17.65
C ASP A 157 4.53 -0.20 -16.54
N ALA A 158 5.42 -0.55 -15.60
CA ALA A 158 5.09 -1.43 -14.50
C ALA A 158 4.05 -0.84 -13.54
N GLY A 159 4.12 0.45 -13.27
CA GLY A 159 3.15 1.13 -12.42
C GLY A 159 1.75 1.08 -13.04
N ALA A 160 1.64 1.28 -14.36
CA ALA A 160 0.37 1.20 -15.07
C ALA A 160 -0.20 -0.23 -15.08
N VAL A 161 0.65 -1.24 -15.30
CA VAL A 161 0.25 -2.65 -15.24
C VAL A 161 -0.32 -3.01 -13.87
N VAL A 162 0.39 -2.68 -12.79
CA VAL A 162 -0.03 -3.04 -11.43
C VAL A 162 -1.31 -2.32 -11.04
N ARG A 163 -1.44 -1.03 -11.37
CA ARG A 163 -2.70 -0.28 -11.18
C ARG A 163 -3.86 -0.92 -11.92
N ALA A 164 -3.64 -1.36 -13.16
CA ALA A 164 -4.68 -1.98 -13.97
C ALA A 164 -5.16 -3.32 -13.41
N VAL A 165 -4.30 -4.09 -12.73
CA VAL A 165 -4.69 -5.35 -12.08
C VAL A 165 -5.68 -5.09 -10.93
N SER A 166 -5.44 -4.07 -10.12
CA SER A 166 -6.26 -3.80 -8.92
C SER A 166 -7.52 -2.96 -9.23
N ALA A 167 -7.49 -2.09 -10.23
CA ALA A 167 -8.55 -1.12 -10.48
C ALA A 167 -9.96 -1.72 -10.68
N PRO A 168 -10.16 -2.80 -11.47
CA PRO A 168 -11.48 -3.42 -11.62
C PRO A 168 -12.02 -3.99 -10.30
N LEU A 169 -11.13 -4.52 -9.46
CA LEU A 169 -11.48 -5.08 -8.15
C LEU A 169 -11.93 -3.97 -7.20
N TYR A 170 -11.21 -2.85 -7.16
CA TYR A 170 -11.56 -1.69 -6.35
C TYR A 170 -12.85 -1.01 -6.82
N PHE A 171 -13.09 -0.93 -8.13
CA PHE A 171 -14.36 -0.43 -8.65
C PHE A 171 -15.53 -1.30 -8.18
N ARG A 172 -15.39 -2.63 -8.28
CA ARG A 172 -16.39 -3.59 -7.81
C ARG A 172 -16.66 -3.46 -6.32
N LEU A 173 -15.61 -3.37 -5.51
CA LEU A 173 -15.69 -3.31 -4.06
C LEU A 173 -16.27 -1.99 -3.54
N PHE A 174 -15.73 -0.85 -4.00
CA PHE A 174 -16.01 0.45 -3.38
C PHE A 174 -17.11 1.24 -4.09
N ILE A 175 -17.27 1.05 -5.40
CA ILE A 175 -18.21 1.82 -6.21
C ILE A 175 -19.51 1.05 -6.41
N THR A 176 -19.46 -0.12 -7.04
CA THR A 176 -20.68 -0.91 -7.30
C THR A 176 -21.10 -1.78 -6.12
N ARG A 177 -20.19 -2.02 -5.17
CA ARG A 177 -20.41 -2.81 -3.94
C ARG A 177 -20.93 -4.21 -4.23
N GLU A 178 -20.44 -4.82 -5.30
CA GLU A 178 -20.84 -6.18 -5.67
C GLU A 178 -19.97 -7.21 -4.91
N PRO A 179 -20.55 -8.38 -4.54
CA PRO A 179 -19.78 -9.46 -3.93
C PRO A 179 -18.60 -9.86 -4.80
N MET A 180 -17.43 -10.08 -4.20
CA MET A 180 -16.24 -10.52 -4.91
C MET A 180 -15.91 -11.97 -4.56
N ASN A 181 -15.52 -12.73 -5.57
CA ASN A 181 -14.98 -14.07 -5.43
C ASN A 181 -13.65 -14.17 -6.20
N PRO A 182 -12.88 -15.27 -6.03
CA PRO A 182 -11.57 -15.42 -6.66
C PRO A 182 -11.57 -15.30 -8.19
N ALA A 183 -12.71 -15.54 -8.86
CA ALA A 183 -12.79 -15.47 -10.31
C ALA A 183 -12.63 -14.04 -10.86
N GLN A 184 -13.02 -13.00 -10.10
CA GLN A 184 -12.81 -11.61 -10.54
C GLN A 184 -11.33 -11.22 -10.51
N ALA A 185 -10.57 -11.69 -9.52
CA ALA A 185 -9.12 -11.51 -9.48
C ALA A 185 -8.45 -12.19 -10.69
N ASP A 186 -8.85 -13.42 -11.00
CA ASP A 186 -8.37 -14.16 -12.16
C ASP A 186 -8.68 -13.47 -13.49
N GLN A 187 -9.91 -13.00 -13.64
CA GLN A 187 -10.34 -12.27 -14.83
C GLN A 187 -9.54 -10.96 -15.00
N SER A 188 -9.30 -10.22 -13.91
CA SER A 188 -8.50 -8.99 -13.95
C SER A 188 -7.07 -9.27 -14.38
N ALA A 189 -6.41 -10.27 -13.78
CA ALA A 189 -5.05 -10.67 -14.13
C ALA A 189 -4.94 -11.11 -15.59
N ALA A 190 -5.88 -11.93 -16.08
CA ALA A 190 -5.90 -12.40 -17.45
C ALA A 190 -6.10 -11.26 -18.47
N ALA A 191 -7.00 -10.31 -18.17
CA ALA A 191 -7.23 -9.15 -19.03
C ALA A 191 -5.99 -8.25 -19.13
N VAL A 192 -5.33 -7.98 -18.00
CA VAL A 192 -4.11 -7.17 -17.98
C VAL A 192 -2.96 -7.89 -18.68
N LEU A 193 -2.79 -9.20 -18.47
CA LEU A 193 -1.78 -9.99 -19.18
C LEU A 193 -1.95 -9.91 -20.69
N ALA A 194 -3.19 -10.04 -21.19
CA ALA A 194 -3.50 -9.91 -22.61
C ALA A 194 -3.13 -8.51 -23.14
N ALA A 195 -3.47 -7.46 -22.39
CA ALA A 195 -3.12 -6.08 -22.74
C ALA A 195 -1.60 -5.81 -22.71
N VAL A 196 -0.86 -6.38 -21.77
CA VAL A 196 0.62 -6.30 -21.74
C VAL A 196 1.21 -6.98 -22.97
N ARG A 197 0.78 -8.20 -23.29
CA ARG A 197 1.25 -8.93 -24.48
C ARG A 197 0.93 -8.19 -25.79
N ALA A 198 -0.18 -7.46 -25.83
CA ALA A 198 -0.56 -6.59 -26.94
C ALA A 198 0.22 -5.26 -26.98
N GLY A 199 1.06 -4.97 -25.99
CA GLY A 199 1.84 -3.73 -25.91
C GLY A 199 1.05 -2.50 -25.47
N ALA A 200 -0.16 -2.67 -24.91
CA ALA A 200 -1.01 -1.55 -24.49
C ALA A 200 -0.39 -0.69 -23.37
N PHE A 201 0.53 -1.27 -22.61
CA PHE A 201 1.25 -0.60 -21.51
C PHE A 201 2.66 -0.16 -21.90
N ALA A 202 3.09 -0.33 -23.16
CA ALA A 202 4.38 0.18 -23.60
C ALA A 202 4.32 1.71 -23.62
N THR A 203 5.12 2.36 -22.78
CA THR A 203 5.37 3.80 -22.93
C THR A 203 6.07 3.98 -24.27
N ALA A 204 5.45 4.75 -25.17
CA ALA A 204 5.90 4.87 -26.55
C ALA A 204 7.42 5.14 -26.58
N ARG A 205 8.15 4.35 -27.39
CA ARG A 205 9.55 4.60 -27.73
C ARG A 205 9.73 6.10 -27.92
N THR A 206 10.69 6.68 -27.22
CA THR A 206 11.30 7.96 -27.58
C THR A 206 11.39 7.99 -29.09
N ALA A 207 10.70 8.93 -29.72
CA ALA A 207 10.74 9.14 -31.16
C ALA A 207 12.17 9.55 -31.53
N GLY A 208 13.04 8.56 -31.67
CA GLY A 208 14.34 8.68 -32.32
C GLY A 208 14.07 8.78 -33.80
N THR A 209 13.80 9.99 -34.24
CA THR A 209 13.71 10.41 -35.63
C THR A 209 14.85 9.78 -36.44
N LEU A 210 14.52 8.80 -37.27
CA LEU A 210 15.26 8.53 -38.49
C LEU A 210 15.08 9.75 -39.39
N LEU A 211 15.96 10.75 -39.24
CA LEU A 211 16.27 11.66 -40.32
C LEU A 211 17.47 11.05 -41.04
N THR A 212 17.14 10.26 -42.05
CA THR A 212 18.01 10.07 -43.20
C THR A 212 18.34 11.45 -43.79
N SER A 213 19.62 11.78 -43.81
CA SER A 213 20.26 12.65 -44.80
C SER A 213 21.62 12.06 -45.11
#